data_AF-A0A9C9X329-F1
#
_entry.id   AF-A0A9C9X329-F1
#
_cell.length_a   1.000
_cell.length_b   1.000
_cell.length_c   1.000
_cell.angle_alpha   90.00
_cell.angle_beta   90.00
_cell.angle_gamma   90.00
#
_symmetry.space_group_name_H-M   'P 1'
#
loop_
_entity.id
_entity.type
_entity.pdbx_description
1 polymer ?
#
loop_
_entity_poly.entity_id
_entity_poly.type
_entity_poly.pdbx_seq_one_letter_code
_entity_poly.pdbx_strand_id
1 'polypeptide(L)'
;MHIETETINAYSKRLKVEISAEELKALEEKIVRRYQRSSNIRGFRRGHAPLNIIRQRYRSMIQQDLIEETFREYYGKAIDQAGIQPVAPGNITKVDFEKIEDGLHFEMELQVEPEFELKKYKGLKVEKDVVNVTDELIEENLAHLQEQYATVKEVDEAKVGDYLFFDAQELDAGNVPVVGHKYENLEMKLGSGKFDPEIEEQLVGIKVNEKRIVTQETPPDPNDPKQEPKISRLEITAKKIEEREIPELNDDFVKNLDDESLETLEQLRQRIATNLELNFQHRSEETFNNRLIDELLKENPFDVPPGMVENYLDEMIKDFRKQSKDKNIDEEAVRKQYRPAAIHHLRWYFLRKKLIEAENISVSDEEAFRSIDTFQMDEKTREQAKKDRNYLNRLKDDLLEKKILDMLKSYAESIEVFPMEKSVIEEPSTP
;
A
#
# COMPACT_ATOMS: atom_id res chain seq x y z
N MET A 1 -10.99 -3.63 -44.73
CA MET A 1 -10.78 -4.23 -43.39
C MET A 1 -12.05 -4.93 -42.91
N HIS A 2 -11.94 -6.19 -42.50
CA HIS A 2 -12.99 -6.97 -41.85
C HIS A 2 -12.56 -7.28 -40.41
N ILE A 3 -13.51 -7.28 -39.46
CA ILE A 3 -13.22 -7.45 -38.04
C ILE A 3 -14.21 -8.45 -37.46
N GLU A 4 -13.68 -9.45 -36.76
CA GLU A 4 -14.45 -10.35 -35.93
C GLU A 4 -14.03 -10.21 -34.46
N THR A 5 -15.02 -10.16 -33.57
CA THR A 5 -14.81 -10.07 -32.13
C THR A 5 -15.26 -11.36 -31.47
N GLU A 6 -14.41 -11.94 -30.62
CA GLU A 6 -14.69 -13.14 -29.84
C GLU A 6 -14.46 -12.84 -28.35
N THR A 7 -15.43 -13.13 -27.49
CA THR A 7 -15.26 -12.98 -26.03
C THR A 7 -14.58 -14.22 -25.47
N ILE A 8 -13.43 -14.06 -24.82
CA ILE A 8 -12.67 -15.16 -24.21
C ILE A 8 -13.16 -15.39 -22.77
N ASN A 9 -13.24 -14.32 -21.98
CA ASN A 9 -13.71 -14.35 -20.59
C ASN A 9 -14.32 -12.99 -20.19
N ALA A 10 -14.65 -12.82 -18.91
CA ALA A 10 -15.32 -11.63 -18.37
C ALA A 10 -14.60 -10.30 -18.67
N TYR A 11 -13.28 -10.33 -18.94
CA TYR A 11 -12.48 -9.14 -19.18
C TYR A 11 -11.59 -9.21 -20.42
N SER A 12 -11.63 -10.29 -21.21
CA SER A 12 -10.73 -10.50 -22.35
C SER A 12 -11.53 -10.73 -23.62
N LYS A 13 -11.24 -9.94 -24.66
CA LYS A 13 -11.83 -10.05 -26.00
C LYS A 13 -10.71 -10.27 -27.01
N ARG A 14 -10.90 -11.20 -27.93
CA ARG A 14 -10.03 -11.42 -29.08
C ARG A 14 -10.60 -10.66 -30.27
N LEU A 15 -9.76 -9.91 -30.95
CA LEU A 15 -10.09 -9.23 -32.18
C LEU A 15 -9.30 -9.86 -33.32
N LYS A 16 -10.00 -10.39 -34.32
CA LYS A 16 -9.42 -10.89 -35.56
C LYS A 16 -9.62 -9.82 -36.62
N VAL A 17 -8.51 -9.32 -37.15
CA VAL A 17 -8.52 -8.23 -38.12
C VAL A 17 -7.96 -8.74 -39.43
N GLU A 18 -8.74 -8.58 -40.49
CA GLU A 18 -8.37 -8.96 -41.85
C GLU A 18 -8.24 -7.70 -42.71
N ILE A 19 -7.05 -7.51 -43.26
CA ILE A 19 -6.75 -6.38 -44.13
C ILE A 19 -6.62 -6.88 -45.55
N SER A 20 -7.40 -6.27 -46.43
CA SER A 20 -7.50 -6.70 -47.82
C SER A 20 -6.20 -6.42 -48.59
N ALA A 21 -5.96 -7.21 -49.63
CA ALA A 21 -4.82 -7.01 -50.53
C ALA A 21 -4.80 -5.61 -51.17
N GLU A 22 -5.97 -5.01 -51.42
CA GLU A 22 -6.08 -3.66 -52.00
C GLU A 22 -5.55 -2.58 -51.05
N GLU A 23 -5.92 -2.68 -49.76
CA GLU A 23 -5.44 -1.80 -48.70
C GLU A 23 -3.92 -1.92 -48.51
N LEU A 24 -3.41 -3.16 -48.51
CA LEU A 24 -1.97 -3.41 -48.38
C LEU A 24 -1.16 -2.94 -49.59
N LYS A 25 -1.67 -3.09 -50.82
CA LYS A 25 -1.00 -2.58 -52.03
C LYS A 25 -0.84 -1.06 -51.99
N ALA A 26 -1.86 -0.35 -51.51
CA ALA A 26 -1.79 1.10 -51.37
C ALA A 26 -0.73 1.54 -50.35
N LEU A 27 -0.60 0.80 -49.24
CA LEU A 27 0.47 1.02 -48.25
C LEU A 27 1.85 0.67 -48.77
N GLU A 28 1.99 -0.49 -49.42
CA GLU A 28 3.24 -0.94 -50.01
C GLU A 28 3.76 0.09 -51.02
N GLU A 29 2.89 0.63 -51.87
CA GLU A 29 3.30 1.64 -52.86
C GLU A 29 3.85 2.91 -52.19
N LYS A 30 3.25 3.37 -51.08
CA LYS A 30 3.78 4.50 -50.29
C LYS A 30 5.17 4.19 -49.73
N ILE A 31 5.38 2.98 -49.23
CA ILE A 31 6.66 2.53 -48.65
C ILE A 31 7.73 2.41 -49.75
N VAL A 32 7.42 1.75 -50.87
CA VAL A 32 8.33 1.62 -52.01
C VAL A 32 8.75 2.99 -52.54
N ARG A 33 7.83 3.96 -52.63
CA ARG A 33 8.16 5.35 -53.01
C ARG A 33 9.06 6.04 -51.98
N ARG A 34 8.91 5.74 -50.69
CA ARG A 34 9.80 6.23 -49.62
C ARG A 34 11.23 5.69 -49.83
N TYR A 35 11.37 4.39 -50.06
CA TYR A 35 12.65 3.76 -50.39
C TYR A 35 13.26 4.30 -51.69
N GLN A 36 12.45 4.51 -52.72
CA GLN A 36 12.92 5.07 -53.99
C GLN A 36 13.61 6.43 -53.80
N ARG A 37 13.06 7.30 -52.94
CA ARG A 37 13.62 8.63 -52.64
C ARG A 37 14.90 8.58 -51.80
N SER A 38 15.00 7.63 -50.88
CA SER A 38 16.16 7.49 -49.98
C SER A 38 17.32 6.68 -50.57
N SER A 39 17.03 5.75 -51.48
CA SER A 39 17.99 4.74 -51.94
C SER A 39 18.92 5.23 -53.06
N ASN A 40 20.19 4.80 -53.00
CA ASN A 40 21.15 4.97 -54.08
C ASN A 40 21.31 3.66 -54.88
N ILE A 41 20.72 3.61 -56.07
CA ILE A 41 20.77 2.44 -56.95
C ILE A 41 21.80 2.68 -58.05
N ARG A 42 22.77 1.75 -58.19
CA ARG A 42 23.78 1.80 -59.26
C ARG A 42 23.06 1.89 -60.62
N GLY A 43 23.39 2.91 -61.40
CA GLY A 43 22.82 3.16 -62.73
C GLY A 43 21.60 4.08 -62.76
N PHE A 44 21.06 4.52 -61.61
CA PHE A 44 19.93 5.44 -61.55
C PHE A 44 20.24 6.65 -60.68
N ARG A 45 19.76 7.83 -61.09
CA ARG A 45 19.77 9.01 -60.23
C ARG A 45 18.86 8.73 -59.02
N ARG A 46 19.29 9.15 -57.82
CA ARG A 46 18.50 9.04 -56.57
C ARG A 46 17.06 9.52 -56.80
N GLY A 47 16.07 8.72 -56.38
CA GLY A 47 14.64 9.02 -56.61
C GLY A 47 14.06 8.55 -57.95
N HIS A 48 14.89 8.13 -58.92
CA HIS A 48 14.44 7.80 -60.29
C HIS A 48 14.61 6.32 -60.66
N ALA A 49 15.05 5.47 -59.73
CA ALA A 49 15.09 4.03 -59.98
C ALA A 49 13.66 3.46 -60.14
N PRO A 50 13.39 2.60 -61.13
CA PRO A 50 12.09 1.95 -61.30
C PRO A 50 11.61 1.22 -60.03
N LEU A 51 10.32 1.31 -59.71
CA LEU A 51 9.74 0.74 -58.49
C LEU A 51 9.96 -0.78 -58.39
N ASN A 52 9.96 -1.50 -59.51
CA ASN A 52 10.21 -2.95 -59.52
C ASN A 52 11.63 -3.31 -59.05
N ILE A 53 12.63 -2.49 -59.38
CA ILE A 53 14.01 -2.69 -58.93
C ILE A 53 14.12 -2.41 -57.42
N ILE A 54 13.40 -1.40 -56.93
CA ILE A 54 13.32 -1.09 -55.49
C ILE A 54 12.66 -2.24 -54.72
N ARG A 55 11.52 -2.75 -55.19
CA ARG A 55 10.82 -3.91 -54.60
C ARG A 55 11.72 -5.14 -54.51
N GLN A 56 12.45 -5.45 -55.59
CA GLN A 56 13.33 -6.61 -55.61
C GLN A 56 14.53 -6.45 -54.65
N ARG A 57 15.13 -5.26 -54.60
CA ARG A 57 16.33 -5.01 -53.80
C ARG A 57 16.06 -4.86 -52.30
N TYR A 58 14.93 -4.27 -51.93
CA TYR A 58 14.57 -3.97 -50.54
C TYR A 58 13.38 -4.80 -50.03
N ARG A 59 13.10 -5.95 -50.66
CA ARG A 59 11.90 -6.77 -50.39
C ARG A 59 11.66 -7.00 -48.90
N SER A 60 12.67 -7.45 -48.16
CA SER A 60 12.54 -7.76 -46.73
C SER A 60 12.23 -6.52 -45.89
N MET A 61 12.92 -5.41 -46.15
CA MET A 61 12.71 -4.14 -45.43
C MET A 61 11.33 -3.54 -45.74
N ILE A 62 10.89 -3.61 -46.99
CA ILE A 62 9.56 -3.16 -47.41
C ILE A 62 8.47 -4.02 -46.73
N GLN A 63 8.67 -5.33 -46.62
CA GLN A 63 7.72 -6.20 -45.93
C GLN A 63 7.64 -5.90 -44.43
N GLN A 64 8.77 -5.67 -43.76
CA GLN A 64 8.80 -5.27 -42.34
C GLN A 64 8.09 -3.92 -42.13
N ASP A 65 8.47 -2.90 -42.90
CA ASP A 65 7.85 -1.58 -42.83
C ASP A 65 6.35 -1.63 -43.17
N LEU A 66 5.94 -2.52 -44.09
CA LEU A 66 4.54 -2.70 -44.45
C LEU A 66 3.75 -3.25 -43.27
N ILE A 67 4.26 -4.28 -42.58
CA ILE A 67 3.63 -4.83 -41.39
C ILE A 67 3.54 -3.76 -40.29
N GLU A 68 4.63 -3.04 -40.01
CA GLU A 68 4.66 -1.99 -38.99
C GLU A 68 3.70 -0.82 -39.27
N GLU A 69 3.68 -0.32 -40.50
CA GLU A 69 2.79 0.77 -40.91
C GLU A 69 1.33 0.31 -40.91
N THR A 70 1.09 -0.95 -41.29
CA THR A 70 -0.24 -1.56 -41.22
C THR A 70 -0.75 -1.62 -39.79
N PHE A 71 0.06 -2.10 -38.83
CA PHE A 71 -0.32 -2.09 -37.42
C PHE A 71 -0.57 -0.67 -36.91
N ARG A 72 0.31 0.28 -37.23
CA ARG A 72 0.14 1.69 -36.84
C ARG A 72 -1.18 2.29 -37.33
N GLU A 73 -1.56 2.01 -38.57
CA GLU A 73 -2.76 2.59 -39.18
C GLU A 73 -4.06 1.88 -38.76
N TYR A 74 -4.02 0.55 -38.64
CA TYR A 74 -5.23 -0.26 -38.48
C TYR A 74 -5.49 -0.73 -37.05
N TYR A 75 -4.51 -0.71 -36.15
CA TYR A 75 -4.72 -1.12 -34.75
C TYR A 75 -5.80 -0.27 -34.05
N GLY A 76 -5.67 1.06 -34.09
CA GLY A 76 -6.67 1.96 -33.49
C GLY A 76 -8.03 1.89 -34.20
N LYS A 77 -8.02 1.89 -35.54
CA LYS A 77 -9.25 1.77 -36.33
C LYS A 77 -10.01 0.48 -36.05
N ALA A 78 -9.31 -0.63 -35.82
CA ALA A 78 -9.93 -1.91 -35.51
C ALA A 78 -10.64 -1.88 -34.15
N ILE A 79 -9.99 -1.31 -33.13
CA ILE A 79 -10.57 -1.12 -31.80
C ILE A 79 -11.81 -0.20 -31.88
N ASP A 80 -11.70 0.92 -32.59
CA ASP A 80 -12.79 1.89 -32.75
C ASP A 80 -13.99 1.27 -33.48
N GLN A 81 -13.76 0.54 -34.58
CA GLN A 81 -14.84 -0.13 -35.33
C GLN A 81 -15.49 -1.26 -34.53
N ALA A 82 -14.73 -1.94 -33.68
CA ALA A 82 -15.26 -2.96 -32.78
C ALA A 82 -16.04 -2.38 -31.59
N GLY A 83 -15.95 -1.06 -31.36
CA GLY A 83 -16.59 -0.40 -30.22
C GLY A 83 -16.03 -0.85 -28.87
N ILE A 84 -14.79 -1.32 -28.84
CA ILE A 84 -14.15 -1.85 -27.63
C ILE A 84 -13.39 -0.72 -26.95
N GLN A 85 -13.58 -0.58 -25.63
CA GLN A 85 -12.79 0.33 -24.80
C GLN A 85 -11.79 -0.50 -23.98
N PRO A 86 -10.54 -0.66 -24.45
CA PRO A 86 -9.57 -1.46 -23.74
C PRO A 86 -9.04 -0.73 -22.51
N VAL A 87 -8.83 -1.47 -21.42
CA VAL A 87 -8.29 -0.95 -20.15
C VAL A 87 -6.76 -0.98 -20.09
N ALA A 88 -6.12 -1.64 -21.05
CA ALA A 88 -4.68 -1.73 -21.24
C ALA A 88 -4.35 -1.89 -22.73
N PRO A 89 -3.11 -1.62 -23.16
CA PRO A 89 -2.68 -1.94 -24.52
C PRO A 89 -2.93 -3.42 -24.84
N GLY A 90 -3.42 -3.69 -26.04
CA GLY A 90 -3.70 -5.03 -26.54
C GLY A 90 -2.42 -5.75 -26.95
N ASN A 91 -2.43 -7.07 -26.80
CA ASN A 91 -1.31 -7.92 -27.18
C ASN A 91 -1.62 -8.57 -28.52
N ILE A 92 -0.74 -8.40 -29.50
CA ILE A 92 -0.82 -9.14 -30.77
C ILE A 92 -0.39 -10.57 -30.51
N THR A 93 -1.30 -11.53 -30.68
CA THR A 93 -1.06 -12.95 -30.40
C THR A 93 -0.66 -13.72 -31.65
N LYS A 94 -1.14 -13.28 -32.82
CA LYS A 94 -0.86 -13.94 -34.09
C LYS A 94 -0.79 -12.92 -35.22
N VAL A 95 0.15 -13.13 -36.13
CA VAL A 95 0.27 -12.38 -37.39
C VAL A 95 0.47 -13.39 -38.50
N ASP A 96 -0.40 -13.36 -39.50
CA ASP A 96 -0.33 -14.18 -40.69
C ASP A 96 -0.20 -13.28 -41.92
N PHE A 97 0.99 -13.34 -42.54
CA PHE A 97 1.35 -12.54 -43.70
C PHE A 97 2.36 -13.30 -44.55
N GLU A 98 1.87 -13.98 -45.59
CA GLU A 98 2.73 -14.64 -46.57
C GLU A 98 2.99 -13.74 -47.79
N LYS A 99 1.92 -13.22 -48.38
CA LYS A 99 1.97 -12.34 -49.56
C LYS A 99 0.87 -11.29 -49.47
N ILE A 100 1.10 -10.19 -50.18
CA ILE A 100 0.14 -9.08 -50.28
C ILE A 100 -1.19 -9.53 -50.90
N GLU A 101 -1.14 -10.50 -51.82
CA GLU A 101 -2.33 -11.06 -52.50
C GLU A 101 -3.26 -11.80 -51.53
N ASP A 102 -2.69 -12.40 -50.49
CA ASP A 102 -3.41 -13.17 -49.48
C ASP A 102 -3.97 -12.27 -48.35
N GLY A 103 -3.63 -10.97 -48.35
CA GLY A 103 -3.98 -10.04 -47.29
C GLY A 103 -3.06 -10.16 -46.06
N LEU A 104 -3.42 -9.46 -44.99
CA LEU A 104 -2.74 -9.53 -43.70
C LEU A 104 -3.79 -9.79 -42.65
N HIS A 105 -3.62 -10.90 -41.93
CA HIS A 105 -4.51 -11.30 -40.85
C HIS A 105 -3.74 -11.19 -39.55
N PHE A 106 -4.33 -10.57 -38.54
CA PHE A 106 -3.74 -10.57 -37.22
C PHE A 106 -4.80 -10.70 -36.14
N GLU A 107 -4.39 -11.33 -35.06
CA GLU A 107 -5.21 -11.50 -33.87
C GLU A 107 -4.58 -10.68 -32.76
N MET A 108 -5.42 -9.91 -32.06
CA MET A 108 -5.04 -9.22 -30.84
C MET A 108 -5.96 -9.61 -29.70
N GLU A 109 -5.40 -9.70 -28.49
CA GLU A 109 -6.17 -9.84 -27.26
C GLU A 109 -6.21 -8.51 -26.54
N LEU A 110 -7.43 -8.04 -26.29
CA LEU A 110 -7.74 -6.79 -25.63
C LEU A 110 -8.36 -7.12 -24.27
N GLN A 111 -7.90 -6.42 -23.25
CA GLN A 111 -8.54 -6.47 -21.95
C GLN A 111 -9.53 -5.31 -21.84
N VAL A 112 -10.72 -5.56 -21.34
CA VAL A 112 -11.80 -4.59 -21.11
C VAL A 112 -12.18 -4.56 -19.63
N GLU A 113 -13.01 -3.59 -19.22
CA GLU A 113 -13.60 -3.64 -17.88
C GLU A 113 -14.35 -4.96 -17.68
N PRO A 114 -14.21 -5.60 -16.50
CA PRO A 114 -14.83 -6.89 -16.24
C PRO A 114 -16.35 -6.76 -16.22
N GLU A 115 -17.03 -7.62 -16.98
CA GLU A 115 -18.47 -7.79 -16.92
C GLU A 115 -18.82 -8.81 -15.82
N PHE A 116 -19.49 -8.35 -14.75
CA PHE A 116 -19.95 -9.20 -13.65
C PHE A 116 -21.30 -8.74 -13.10
N GLU A 117 -22.03 -9.67 -12.51
CA GLU A 117 -23.31 -9.40 -11.85
C GLU A 117 -23.10 -9.11 -10.37
N LEU A 118 -23.79 -8.08 -9.87
CA LEU A 118 -23.85 -7.78 -8.45
C LEU A 118 -24.75 -8.81 -7.76
N LYS A 119 -24.16 -9.64 -6.89
CA LYS A 119 -24.84 -10.68 -6.11
C LYS A 119 -25.36 -10.09 -4.80
N LYS A 120 -24.92 -10.64 -3.66
CA LYS A 120 -25.36 -10.22 -2.33
C LYS A 120 -24.54 -9.02 -1.86
N TYR A 121 -25.23 -7.94 -1.52
CA TYR A 121 -24.64 -6.75 -0.89
C TYR A 121 -25.47 -6.19 0.27
N LYS A 122 -26.63 -6.80 0.55
CA LYS A 122 -27.52 -6.47 1.68
C LYS A 122 -27.56 -7.64 2.67
N GLY A 123 -27.75 -7.35 3.96
CA GLY A 123 -27.78 -8.37 5.01
C GLY A 123 -26.45 -9.12 5.15
N LEU A 124 -25.33 -8.41 4.99
CA LEU A 124 -24.00 -8.95 5.25
C LEU A 124 -23.78 -8.97 6.76
N LYS A 125 -23.30 -10.09 7.29
CA LYS A 125 -22.98 -10.23 8.71
C LYS A 125 -21.54 -9.81 8.91
N VAL A 126 -21.31 -8.75 9.68
CA VAL A 126 -19.99 -8.18 9.88
C VAL A 126 -19.75 -7.93 11.35
N GLU A 127 -18.59 -8.37 11.83
CA GLU A 127 -18.18 -8.17 13.21
C GLU A 127 -17.73 -6.73 13.43
N LYS A 128 -18.28 -6.08 14.46
CA LYS A 128 -17.91 -4.73 14.90
C LYS A 128 -17.21 -4.82 16.25
N ASP A 129 -15.97 -4.36 16.30
CA ASP A 129 -15.21 -4.32 17.55
C ASP A 129 -15.77 -3.24 18.47
N VAL A 130 -16.16 -3.61 19.68
CA VAL A 130 -16.61 -2.67 20.71
C VAL A 130 -15.56 -2.67 21.82
N VAL A 131 -14.86 -1.56 21.96
CA VAL A 131 -13.87 -1.35 23.04
C VAL A 131 -14.48 -0.42 24.07
N ASN A 132 -14.55 -0.88 25.30
CA ASN A 132 -14.94 -0.05 26.43
C ASN A 132 -13.68 0.56 27.04
N VAL A 133 -13.68 1.88 27.26
CA VAL A 133 -12.62 2.53 28.00
C VAL A 133 -12.78 2.18 29.48
N THR A 134 -11.85 1.37 30.00
CA THR A 134 -11.80 0.97 31.41
C THR A 134 -10.95 1.96 32.20
N ASP A 135 -11.17 2.02 33.52
CA ASP A 135 -10.33 2.83 34.41
C ASP A 135 -8.86 2.37 34.34
N GLU A 136 -8.62 1.06 34.21
CA GLU A 136 -7.28 0.48 34.07
C GLU A 136 -6.53 1.04 32.86
N LEU A 137 -7.20 1.14 31.72
CA LEU A 137 -6.60 1.71 30.50
C LEU A 137 -6.30 3.21 30.66
N ILE A 138 -7.14 3.95 31.39
CA ILE A 138 -6.90 5.36 31.70
C ILE A 138 -5.67 5.51 32.59
N GLU A 139 -5.52 4.66 33.62
CA GLU A 139 -4.33 4.65 34.49
C GLU A 139 -3.05 4.29 33.73
N GLU A 140 -3.10 3.32 32.82
CA GLU A 140 -1.94 2.97 31.97
C GLU A 140 -1.51 4.16 31.10
N ASN A 141 -2.46 4.87 30.50
CA ASN A 141 -2.16 6.06 29.70
C ASN A 141 -1.60 7.21 30.55
N LEU A 142 -2.13 7.40 31.77
CA LEU A 142 -1.58 8.37 32.72
C LEU A 142 -0.16 8.02 33.14
N ALA A 143 0.11 6.75 33.45
CA ALA A 143 1.45 6.28 33.82
C ALA A 143 2.45 6.50 32.66
N HIS A 144 2.05 6.18 31.43
CA HIS A 144 2.87 6.46 30.24
C HIS A 144 3.14 7.95 30.05
N LEU A 145 2.12 8.80 30.27
CA LEU A 145 2.28 10.24 30.20
C LEU A 145 3.25 10.75 31.29
N GLN A 146 3.17 10.24 32.52
CA GLN A 146 4.13 10.58 33.57
C GLN A 146 5.55 10.15 33.23
N GLU A 147 5.74 8.98 32.61
CA GLU A 147 7.06 8.53 32.17
C GLU A 147 7.67 9.42 31.08
N GLN A 148 6.85 9.99 30.20
CA GLN A 148 7.30 10.94 29.16
C GLN A 148 7.78 12.28 29.73
N TYR A 149 7.17 12.72 30.83
CA TYR A 149 7.50 13.98 31.51
C TYR A 149 8.44 13.77 32.71
N ALA A 150 9.02 12.57 32.84
CA ALA A 150 9.99 12.29 33.88
C ALA A 150 11.25 13.16 33.69
N THR A 151 11.76 13.71 34.79
CA THR A 151 13.03 14.44 34.73
C THR A 151 14.17 13.43 34.68
N VAL A 152 14.98 13.53 33.63
CA VAL A 152 16.14 12.66 33.42
C VAL A 152 17.35 13.24 34.13
N LYS A 153 17.97 12.45 34.98
CA LYS A 153 19.19 12.81 35.69
C LYS A 153 20.24 11.72 35.50
N GLU A 154 21.41 12.12 35.02
CA GLU A 154 22.52 11.18 34.89
C GLU A 154 23.10 10.84 36.27
N VAL A 155 23.25 9.55 36.55
CA VAL A 155 23.82 9.04 37.80
C VAL A 155 25.00 8.13 37.51
N ASP A 156 25.93 8.04 38.46
CA ASP A 156 27.17 7.26 38.29
C ASP A 156 27.00 5.78 38.59
N GLU A 157 25.95 5.38 39.31
CA GLU A 157 25.71 4.03 39.82
C GLU A 157 24.24 3.66 39.67
N ALA A 158 23.98 2.49 39.07
CA ALA A 158 22.63 2.05 38.74
C ALA A 158 21.91 1.44 39.95
N LYS A 159 20.67 1.84 40.17
CA LYS A 159 19.75 1.26 41.15
C LYS A 159 18.53 0.66 40.46
N VAL A 160 17.76 -0.11 41.21
CA VAL A 160 16.45 -0.60 40.76
C VAL A 160 15.57 0.61 40.41
N GLY A 161 15.04 0.63 39.19
CA GLY A 161 14.25 1.73 38.63
C GLY A 161 14.99 2.61 37.62
N ASP A 162 16.34 2.58 37.61
CA ASP A 162 17.15 3.39 36.69
C ASP A 162 17.17 2.81 35.27
N TYR A 163 17.39 3.68 34.29
CA TYR A 163 17.58 3.32 32.90
C TYR A 163 19.07 3.19 32.60
N LEU A 164 19.48 1.97 32.25
CA LEU A 164 20.84 1.63 31.86
C LEU A 164 20.94 1.58 30.34
N PHE A 165 21.85 2.39 29.79
CA PHE A 165 22.29 2.29 28.40
C PHE A 165 23.61 1.55 28.36
N PHE A 166 23.67 0.46 27.60
CA PHE A 166 24.80 -0.45 27.64
C PHE A 166 25.06 -1.11 26.29
N ASP A 167 26.28 -1.62 26.16
CA ASP A 167 26.62 -2.61 25.14
C ASP A 167 26.72 -3.98 25.79
N ALA A 168 26.26 -5.01 25.08
CA ALA A 168 26.36 -6.40 25.51
C ALA A 168 27.21 -7.21 24.55
N GLN A 169 28.08 -8.04 25.10
CA GLN A 169 28.89 -9.00 24.35
C GLN A 169 28.70 -10.39 24.95
N GLU A 170 28.24 -11.34 24.15
CA GLU A 170 28.15 -12.73 24.59
C GLU A 170 29.55 -13.33 24.73
N LEU A 171 29.76 -14.07 25.81
CA LEU A 171 31.00 -14.75 26.16
C LEU A 171 30.82 -16.27 26.16
N ASP A 172 31.84 -17.00 25.73
CA ASP A 172 31.87 -18.46 25.85
C ASP A 172 32.17 -18.95 27.28
N ALA A 173 32.21 -20.27 27.47
CA ALA A 173 32.53 -20.90 28.76
C ALA A 173 33.90 -20.49 29.35
N GLY A 174 34.82 -19.99 28.51
CA GLY A 174 36.14 -19.49 28.88
C GLY A 174 36.23 -17.97 29.04
N ASN A 175 35.10 -17.25 29.00
CA ASN A 175 35.02 -15.78 29.01
C ASN A 175 35.64 -15.11 27.76
N VAL A 176 35.60 -15.77 26.61
CA VAL A 176 36.06 -15.22 25.33
C VAL A 176 34.87 -14.69 24.52
N PRO A 177 34.95 -13.48 23.93
CA PRO A 177 33.88 -12.93 23.09
C PRO A 177 33.50 -13.84 21.93
N VAL A 178 32.19 -14.12 21.80
CA VAL A 178 31.64 -14.88 20.68
C VAL A 178 31.50 -13.97 19.46
N VAL A 179 32.14 -14.35 18.35
CA VAL A 179 32.15 -13.57 17.11
C VAL A 179 30.74 -13.46 16.53
N GLY A 180 30.28 -12.23 16.30
CA GLY A 180 28.95 -11.95 15.73
C GLY A 180 27.84 -11.72 16.76
N HIS A 181 28.12 -11.92 18.05
CA HIS A 181 27.15 -11.79 19.14
C HIS A 181 27.44 -10.54 20.00
N LYS A 182 27.50 -9.40 19.32
CA LYS A 182 27.69 -8.08 19.94
C LYS A 182 26.45 -7.22 19.70
N TYR A 183 25.92 -6.65 20.76
CA TYR A 183 24.76 -5.77 20.74
C TYR A 183 25.19 -4.40 21.28
N GLU A 184 24.92 -3.34 20.52
CA GLU A 184 25.34 -1.99 20.86
C GLU A 184 24.13 -1.07 21.07
N ASN A 185 24.26 -0.10 21.98
CA ASN A 185 23.28 0.93 22.29
C ASN A 185 21.91 0.37 22.74
N LEU A 186 21.95 -0.63 23.61
CA LEU A 186 20.75 -1.17 24.25
C LEU A 186 20.32 -0.27 25.41
N GLU A 187 19.03 -0.22 25.68
CA GLU A 187 18.40 0.46 26.82
C GLU A 187 17.60 -0.57 27.63
N MET A 188 17.76 -0.56 28.96
CA MET A 188 16.92 -1.33 29.87
C MET A 188 16.54 -0.52 31.09
N LYS A 189 15.34 -0.76 31.64
CA LYS A 189 14.93 -0.27 32.96
C LYS A 189 15.16 -1.39 33.99
N LEU A 190 16.06 -1.16 34.94
CA LEU A 190 16.39 -2.16 35.96
C LEU A 190 15.20 -2.42 36.88
N GLY A 191 14.84 -3.70 37.08
CA GLY A 191 13.69 -4.12 37.88
C GLY A 191 12.34 -4.05 37.16
N SER A 192 12.34 -3.89 35.84
CA SER A 192 11.09 -3.90 35.06
C SER A 192 10.58 -5.30 34.76
N GLY A 193 11.43 -6.32 34.85
CA GLY A 193 11.10 -7.70 34.49
C GLY A 193 10.80 -7.91 33.00
N LYS A 194 11.05 -6.88 32.17
CA LYS A 194 11.01 -6.98 30.70
C LYS A 194 12.28 -7.67 30.18
N PHE A 195 13.39 -7.56 30.90
CA PHE A 195 14.59 -8.33 30.67
C PHE A 195 14.65 -9.53 31.64
N ASP A 196 15.65 -10.39 31.50
CA ASP A 196 15.81 -11.51 32.42
C ASP A 196 16.07 -10.99 33.85
N PRO A 197 15.23 -11.36 34.84
CA PRO A 197 15.38 -10.88 36.22
C PRO A 197 16.73 -11.21 36.85
N GLU A 198 17.34 -12.35 36.53
CA GLU A 198 18.66 -12.74 37.06
C GLU A 198 19.75 -11.80 36.56
N ILE A 199 19.62 -11.32 35.31
CA ILE A 199 20.53 -10.33 34.73
C ILE A 199 20.30 -8.96 35.36
N GLU A 200 19.03 -8.52 35.48
CA GLU A 200 18.69 -7.24 36.07
C GLU A 200 19.22 -7.12 37.51
N GLU A 201 19.10 -8.17 38.33
CA GLU A 201 19.62 -8.21 39.70
C GLU A 201 21.16 -8.08 39.78
N GLN A 202 21.90 -8.72 38.87
CA GLN A 202 23.37 -8.66 38.84
C GLN A 202 23.91 -7.31 38.37
N LEU A 203 23.11 -6.55 37.62
CA LEU A 203 23.46 -5.22 37.13
C LEU A 203 23.18 -4.11 38.15
N VAL A 204 22.47 -4.39 39.25
CA VAL A 204 22.31 -3.43 40.33
C VAL A 204 23.68 -3.04 40.90
N GLY A 205 23.93 -1.73 41.01
CA GLY A 205 25.19 -1.16 41.47
C GLY A 205 26.31 -1.13 40.41
N ILE A 206 26.01 -1.34 39.12
CA ILE A 206 26.98 -1.12 38.04
C ILE A 206 27.23 0.37 37.85
N LYS A 207 28.49 0.75 37.63
CA LYS A 207 28.87 2.15 37.39
C LYS A 207 29.02 2.48 35.92
N VAL A 208 28.90 3.76 35.58
CA VAL A 208 29.16 4.25 34.22
C VAL A 208 30.59 3.87 33.81
N ASN A 209 30.74 3.33 32.59
CA ASN A 209 31.96 2.75 32.01
C ASN A 209 32.48 1.46 32.69
N GLU A 210 31.75 0.91 33.66
CA GLU A 210 32.08 -0.39 34.24
C GLU A 210 31.70 -1.52 33.29
N LYS A 211 32.55 -2.54 33.26
CA LYS A 211 32.29 -3.82 32.61
C LYS A 211 31.93 -4.85 33.66
N ARG A 212 30.78 -5.48 33.50
CA ARG A 212 30.32 -6.54 34.40
C ARG A 212 29.90 -7.75 33.59
N ILE A 213 30.41 -8.92 33.99
CA ILE A 213 29.97 -10.19 33.42
C ILE A 213 28.78 -10.65 34.25
N VAL A 214 27.63 -10.81 33.59
CA VAL A 214 26.41 -11.36 34.17
C VAL A 214 26.16 -12.75 33.60
N THR A 215 25.61 -13.62 34.42
CA THR A 215 25.32 -15.01 34.04
C THR A 215 23.85 -15.30 34.21
N GLN A 216 23.25 -15.97 33.22
CA GLN A 216 21.85 -16.39 33.26
C GLN A 216 21.80 -17.90 33.08
N GLU A 217 21.00 -18.57 33.89
CA GLU A 217 20.73 -20.00 33.71
C GLU A 217 19.40 -20.19 32.98
N THR A 218 19.48 -20.61 31.71
CA THR A 218 18.26 -21.01 31.00
C THR A 218 17.92 -22.46 31.37
N PRO A 219 16.77 -22.71 32.02
CA PRO A 219 16.36 -24.06 32.38
C PRO A 219 16.15 -24.93 31.12
N PRO A 220 16.27 -26.26 31.24
CA PRO A 220 16.00 -27.18 30.13
C PRO A 220 14.59 -26.97 29.56
N ASP A 221 14.45 -27.06 28.23
CA ASP A 221 13.13 -27.07 27.60
C ASP A 221 12.29 -28.23 28.18
N PRO A 222 11.08 -27.97 28.72
CA PRO A 222 10.22 -29.03 29.24
C PRO A 222 9.85 -30.11 28.20
N ASN A 223 10.04 -29.85 26.89
CA ASN A 223 9.84 -30.81 25.81
C ASN A 223 11.10 -31.59 25.40
N ASP A 224 12.28 -31.25 25.93
CA ASP A 224 13.55 -31.96 25.67
C ASP A 224 14.29 -32.32 26.98
N PRO A 225 13.95 -33.45 27.62
CA PRO A 225 14.51 -33.86 28.91
C PRO A 225 15.99 -34.25 28.88
N LYS A 226 16.69 -34.13 27.74
CA LYS A 226 18.13 -34.37 27.62
C LYS A 226 18.97 -33.09 27.53
N GLN A 227 18.35 -31.92 27.50
CA GLN A 227 19.07 -30.67 27.39
C GLN A 227 19.61 -30.27 28.77
N GLU A 228 20.93 -30.15 28.91
CA GLU A 228 21.54 -29.58 30.11
C GLU A 228 21.18 -28.08 30.21
N PRO A 229 21.04 -27.52 31.42
CA PRO A 229 20.81 -26.09 31.60
C PRO A 229 21.91 -25.30 30.89
N LYS A 230 21.50 -24.32 30.06
CA LYS A 230 22.45 -23.47 29.34
C LYS A 230 22.80 -22.28 30.21
N ILE A 231 24.09 -22.17 30.54
CA ILE A 231 24.62 -20.99 31.23
C ILE A 231 25.10 -20.02 30.16
N SER A 232 24.38 -18.92 29.99
CA SER A 232 24.76 -17.83 29.10
C SER A 232 25.55 -16.79 29.90
N ARG A 233 26.65 -16.30 29.33
CA ARG A 233 27.47 -15.24 29.94
C ARG A 233 27.47 -14.01 29.05
N LEU A 234 27.13 -12.86 29.62
CA LEU A 234 27.11 -11.58 28.91
C LEU A 234 28.05 -10.61 29.61
N GLU A 235 29.03 -10.06 28.88
CA GLU A 235 29.76 -8.88 29.33
C GLU A 235 28.94 -7.64 28.98
N ILE A 236 28.45 -6.96 30.01
CA ILE A 236 27.71 -5.71 29.91
C ILE A 236 28.67 -4.56 30.18
N THR A 237 28.74 -3.62 29.26
CA THR A 237 29.47 -2.35 29.43
C THR A 237 28.48 -1.22 29.59
N ALA A 238 28.35 -0.67 30.79
CA ALA A 238 27.49 0.48 31.05
C ALA A 238 28.06 1.73 30.37
N LYS A 239 27.30 2.34 29.46
CA LYS A 239 27.68 3.59 28.78
C LYS A 239 27.12 4.82 29.48
N LYS A 240 25.86 4.72 29.92
CA LYS A 240 25.12 5.82 30.54
C LYS A 240 24.08 5.24 31.48
N ILE A 241 23.86 5.89 32.61
CA ILE A 241 22.82 5.52 33.58
C ILE A 241 22.00 6.77 33.86
N GLU A 242 20.69 6.62 33.76
CA GLU A 242 19.72 7.70 33.95
C GLU A 242 18.73 7.32 35.05
N GLU A 243 18.68 8.13 36.10
CA GLU A 243 17.60 8.16 37.09
C GLU A 243 16.46 9.00 36.47
N ARG A 244 15.30 8.38 36.23
CA ARG A 244 14.09 9.10 35.79
C ARG A 244 13.22 9.40 37.00
N GLU A 245 13.20 10.65 37.41
CA GLU A 245 12.30 11.13 38.45
C GLU A 245 10.91 11.33 37.85
N ILE A 246 10.04 10.34 38.04
CA ILE A 246 8.65 10.38 37.58
C ILE A 246 7.89 11.38 38.47
N PRO A 247 7.33 12.45 37.91
CA PRO A 247 6.58 13.43 38.69
C PRO A 247 5.32 12.79 39.28
N GLU A 248 4.91 13.23 40.48
CA GLU A 248 3.67 12.76 41.09
C GLU A 248 2.46 13.15 40.25
N LEU A 249 1.47 12.25 40.15
CA LEU A 249 0.24 12.51 39.41
C LEU A 249 -0.71 13.38 40.24
N ASN A 250 -0.62 14.69 40.07
CA ASN A 250 -1.44 15.68 40.77
C ASN A 250 -1.77 16.89 39.88
N ASP A 251 -2.53 17.85 40.39
CA ASP A 251 -2.94 19.04 39.63
C ASP A 251 -1.74 19.91 39.18
N ASP A 252 -0.62 19.86 39.91
CA ASP A 252 0.59 20.60 39.52
C ASP A 252 1.33 19.91 38.35
N PHE A 253 1.26 18.58 38.24
CA PHE A 253 1.68 17.86 37.03
C PHE A 253 0.88 18.31 35.81
N VAL A 254 -0.44 18.42 35.94
CA VAL A 254 -1.32 18.85 34.83
C VAL A 254 -0.96 20.25 34.33
N LYS A 255 -0.68 21.19 35.23
CA LYS A 255 -0.26 22.55 34.86
C LYS A 255 1.08 22.60 34.13
N ASN A 256 1.93 21.58 34.31
CA ASN A 256 3.23 21.48 33.62
C ASN A 256 3.11 20.87 32.21
N LEU A 257 1.91 20.45 31.77
CA LEU A 257 1.69 19.86 30.44
C LEU A 257 1.58 20.91 29.32
N ASP A 258 1.75 22.21 29.62
CA ASP A 258 1.61 23.35 28.70
C ASP A 258 0.24 23.43 27.98
N ASP A 259 -0.80 22.78 28.51
CA ASP A 259 -2.17 22.85 28.01
C ASP A 259 -3.02 23.80 28.87
N GLU A 260 -3.26 25.02 28.36
CA GLU A 260 -4.05 26.06 29.04
C GLU A 260 -5.52 25.65 29.30
N SER A 261 -5.99 24.54 28.72
CA SER A 261 -7.36 24.03 28.91
C SER A 261 -7.52 23.03 30.06
N LEU A 262 -6.41 22.61 30.69
CA LEU A 262 -6.39 21.61 31.76
C LEU A 262 -5.77 22.18 33.05
N GLU A 263 -6.54 22.19 34.14
CA GLU A 263 -6.11 22.71 35.45
C GLU A 263 -6.02 21.62 36.53
N THR A 264 -6.71 20.49 36.33
CA THR A 264 -6.88 19.43 37.35
C THR A 264 -6.66 18.04 36.78
N LEU A 265 -6.25 17.10 37.64
CA LEU A 265 -6.07 15.69 37.27
C LEU A 265 -7.37 15.06 36.76
N GLU A 266 -8.51 15.43 37.32
CA GLU A 266 -9.82 14.94 36.88
C GLU A 266 -10.13 15.36 35.43
N GLN A 267 -9.81 16.61 35.05
CA GLN A 267 -9.94 17.07 33.67
C GLN A 267 -9.02 16.30 32.72
N LEU A 268 -7.78 16.04 33.14
CA LEU A 268 -6.84 15.23 32.35
C LEU A 268 -7.37 13.80 32.15
N ARG A 269 -7.90 13.17 33.20
CA ARG A 269 -8.55 11.84 33.12
C ARG A 269 -9.71 11.82 32.13
N GLN A 270 -10.62 12.79 32.23
CA GLN A 270 -11.77 12.90 31.33
C GLN A 270 -11.34 13.16 29.89
N ARG A 271 -10.28 13.96 29.69
CA ARG A 271 -9.70 14.21 28.37
C ARG A 271 -9.11 12.94 27.76
N ILE A 272 -8.31 12.20 28.54
CA ILE A 272 -7.76 10.90 28.11
C ILE A 272 -8.89 9.93 27.79
N ALA A 273 -9.90 9.81 28.65
CA ALA A 273 -11.06 8.95 28.40
C ALA A 273 -11.77 9.30 27.09
N THR A 274 -12.07 10.58 26.88
CA THR A 274 -12.72 11.07 25.63
C THR A 274 -11.86 10.78 24.41
N ASN A 275 -10.55 11.01 24.49
CA ASN A 275 -9.63 10.75 23.39
C ASN A 275 -9.54 9.25 23.08
N LEU A 276 -9.47 8.39 24.10
CA LEU A 276 -9.49 6.94 23.95
C LEU A 276 -10.80 6.47 23.32
N GLU A 277 -11.95 6.98 23.79
CA GLU A 277 -13.26 6.68 23.21
C GLU A 277 -13.31 7.06 21.73
N LEU A 278 -12.89 8.27 21.37
CA LEU A 278 -12.85 8.72 19.97
C LEU A 278 -11.92 7.86 19.12
N ASN A 279 -10.71 7.56 19.61
CA ASN A 279 -9.73 6.73 18.91
C ASN A 279 -10.27 5.31 18.68
N PHE A 280 -10.88 4.70 19.69
CA PHE A 280 -11.48 3.38 19.56
C PHE A 280 -12.70 3.38 18.65
N GLN A 281 -13.55 4.41 18.72
CA GLN A 281 -14.68 4.55 17.80
C GLN A 281 -14.20 4.67 16.36
N HIS A 282 -13.21 5.51 16.08
CA HIS A 282 -12.63 5.66 14.76
C HIS A 282 -12.00 4.34 14.25
N ARG A 283 -11.16 3.69 15.06
CA ARG A 283 -10.53 2.41 14.69
C ARG A 283 -11.56 1.29 14.49
N SER A 284 -12.57 1.22 15.34
CA SER A 284 -13.70 0.28 15.22
C SER A 284 -14.45 0.52 13.92
N GLU A 285 -14.74 1.79 13.59
CA GLU A 285 -15.44 2.15 12.35
C GLU A 285 -14.61 1.81 11.11
N GLU A 286 -13.32 2.13 11.09
CA GLU A 286 -12.42 1.77 9.99
C GLU A 286 -12.32 0.25 9.81
N THR A 287 -12.14 -0.48 10.92
CA THR A 287 -12.06 -1.95 10.90
C THR A 287 -13.37 -2.56 10.43
N PHE A 288 -14.51 -2.04 10.88
CA PHE A 288 -15.84 -2.46 10.44
C PHE A 288 -16.04 -2.20 8.94
N ASN A 289 -15.64 -1.03 8.44
CA ASN A 289 -15.70 -0.69 7.01
C ASN A 289 -14.86 -1.66 6.18
N ASN A 290 -13.64 -1.93 6.60
CA ASN A 290 -12.74 -2.85 5.92
C ASN A 290 -13.32 -4.27 5.89
N ARG A 291 -13.82 -4.78 7.03
CA ARG A 291 -14.47 -6.11 7.09
C ARG A 291 -15.74 -6.16 6.23
N LEU A 292 -16.50 -5.08 6.16
CA LEU A 292 -17.69 -4.97 5.31
C LEU A 292 -17.33 -5.02 3.83
N ILE A 293 -16.29 -4.29 3.40
CA ILE A 293 -15.77 -4.35 2.04
C ILE A 293 -15.26 -5.76 1.73
N ASP A 294 -14.50 -6.37 2.64
CA ASP A 294 -13.97 -7.72 2.46
C ASP A 294 -15.08 -8.76 2.27
N GLU A 295 -16.11 -8.72 3.13
CA GLU A 295 -17.22 -9.64 3.04
C GLU A 295 -18.03 -9.44 1.77
N LEU A 296 -18.25 -8.17 1.40
CA LEU A 296 -18.88 -7.81 0.14
C LEU A 296 -18.07 -8.33 -1.06
N LEU A 297 -16.74 -8.21 -1.04
CA LEU A 297 -15.86 -8.74 -2.08
C LEU A 297 -15.89 -10.27 -2.13
N LYS A 298 -16.01 -10.97 -1.00
CA LYS A 298 -16.13 -12.44 -0.99
C LYS A 298 -17.44 -12.90 -1.62
N GLU A 299 -18.55 -12.23 -1.31
CA GLU A 299 -19.89 -12.54 -1.86
C GLU A 299 -20.00 -12.22 -3.35
N ASN A 300 -19.12 -11.34 -3.87
CA ASN A 300 -19.08 -10.92 -5.27
C ASN A 300 -17.74 -11.28 -5.94
N PRO A 301 -17.47 -12.58 -6.21
CA PRO A 301 -16.24 -13.00 -6.86
C PRO A 301 -16.24 -12.65 -8.35
N PHE A 302 -15.19 -11.96 -8.78
CA PHE A 302 -14.87 -11.71 -10.19
C PHE A 302 -13.36 -11.42 -10.33
N ASP A 303 -12.84 -11.64 -11.53
CA ASP A 303 -11.44 -11.42 -11.85
C ASP A 303 -11.20 -10.00 -12.38
N VAL A 304 -10.09 -9.42 -11.97
CA VAL A 304 -9.63 -8.10 -12.45
C VAL A 304 -8.67 -8.29 -13.61
N PRO A 305 -8.76 -7.48 -14.68
CA PRO A 305 -7.83 -7.53 -15.80
C PRO A 305 -6.37 -7.35 -15.33
N PRO A 306 -5.44 -8.29 -15.65
CA PRO A 306 -4.04 -8.19 -15.23
C PRO A 306 -3.35 -6.90 -15.66
N GLY A 307 -3.70 -6.36 -16.83
CA GLY A 307 -3.15 -5.09 -17.33
C GLY A 307 -3.54 -3.90 -16.46
N MET A 308 -4.73 -3.89 -15.86
CA MET A 308 -5.11 -2.85 -14.88
C MET A 308 -4.34 -2.99 -13.58
N VAL A 309 -4.10 -4.22 -13.12
CA VAL A 309 -3.29 -4.49 -11.92
C VAL A 309 -1.86 -3.98 -12.13
N GLU A 310 -1.24 -4.27 -13.27
CA GLU A 310 0.10 -3.78 -13.59
C GLU A 310 0.15 -2.25 -13.69
N ASN A 311 -0.81 -1.62 -14.38
CA ASN A 311 -0.87 -0.16 -14.47
C ASN A 311 -1.02 0.51 -13.09
N TYR A 312 -1.83 -0.08 -12.20
CA TYR A 312 -1.98 0.42 -10.84
C TYR A 312 -0.69 0.30 -10.04
N LEU A 313 0.00 -0.84 -10.13
CA LEU A 313 1.30 -1.06 -9.48
C LEU A 313 2.38 -0.12 -10.04
N ASP A 314 2.38 0.15 -11.35
CA ASP A 314 3.31 1.07 -11.99
C ASP A 314 3.16 2.51 -11.44
N GLU A 315 1.92 3.02 -11.32
CA GLU A 315 1.67 4.34 -10.74
C GLU A 315 2.01 4.38 -9.24
N MET A 316 1.69 3.31 -8.50
CA MET A 316 2.05 3.20 -7.07
C MET A 316 3.58 3.22 -6.87
N ILE A 317 4.34 2.46 -7.66
CA ILE A 317 5.81 2.44 -7.59
C ILE A 317 6.40 3.80 -7.98
N LYS A 318 5.82 4.45 -9.00
CA LYS A 318 6.22 5.80 -9.42
C LYS A 318 5.98 6.83 -8.33
N ASP A 319 4.89 6.73 -7.57
CA ASP A 319 4.64 7.61 -6.44
C ASP A 319 5.54 7.30 -5.25
N PHE A 320 5.79 6.01 -4.96
CA PHE A 320 6.76 5.59 -3.97
C PHE A 320 8.17 6.12 -4.27
N ARG A 321 8.58 6.12 -5.55
CA ARG A 321 9.85 6.71 -6.02
C ARG A 321 9.93 8.23 -5.89
N LYS A 322 8.81 8.94 -5.99
CA LYS A 322 8.80 10.40 -5.79
C LYS A 322 8.94 10.75 -4.31
N GLN A 323 8.37 9.93 -3.42
CA GLN A 323 8.38 10.16 -1.98
C GLN A 323 9.67 9.65 -1.33
N SER A 324 10.21 8.51 -1.79
CA SER A 324 11.46 7.95 -1.29
C SER A 324 12.67 8.66 -1.90
N LYS A 325 13.68 8.95 -1.06
CA LYS A 325 15.00 9.42 -1.52
C LYS A 325 15.87 8.28 -2.04
N ASP A 326 15.47 7.03 -1.81
CA ASP A 326 16.22 5.84 -2.21
C ASP A 326 15.92 5.46 -3.66
N LYS A 327 16.99 5.26 -4.44
CA LYS A 327 16.90 4.89 -5.86
C LYS A 327 16.98 3.37 -6.08
N ASN A 328 17.31 2.60 -5.05
CA ASN A 328 17.48 1.15 -5.11
C ASN A 328 16.23 0.39 -4.65
N ILE A 329 15.07 0.76 -5.18
CA ILE A 329 13.83 0.02 -4.91
C ILE A 329 13.82 -1.24 -5.79
N ASP A 330 13.74 -2.40 -5.14
CA ASP A 330 13.45 -3.67 -5.82
C ASP A 330 11.98 -3.68 -6.27
N GLU A 331 11.76 -3.29 -7.53
CA GLU A 331 10.42 -3.22 -8.11
C GLU A 331 9.69 -4.56 -8.06
N GLU A 332 10.38 -5.68 -8.29
CA GLU A 332 9.72 -6.98 -8.36
C GLU A 332 9.23 -7.42 -6.98
N ALA A 333 10.03 -7.20 -5.94
CA ALA A 333 9.63 -7.46 -4.56
C ALA A 333 8.41 -6.62 -4.17
N VAL A 334 8.42 -5.31 -4.48
CA VAL A 334 7.30 -4.39 -4.21
C VAL A 334 6.05 -4.83 -4.98
N ARG A 335 6.15 -5.10 -6.29
CA ARG A 335 5.00 -5.58 -7.08
C ARG A 335 4.39 -6.83 -6.47
N LYS A 336 5.21 -7.81 -6.08
CA LYS A 336 4.72 -9.06 -5.49
C LYS A 336 4.03 -8.85 -4.15
N GLN A 337 4.58 -8.00 -3.29
CA GLN A 337 4.03 -7.68 -1.98
C GLN A 337 2.69 -6.94 -2.07
N TYR A 338 2.58 -5.96 -2.96
CA TYR A 338 1.40 -5.08 -3.05
C TYR A 338 0.34 -5.54 -4.04
N ARG A 339 0.63 -6.51 -4.91
CA ARG A 339 -0.33 -7.05 -5.89
C ARG A 339 -1.66 -7.50 -5.26
N PRO A 340 -1.70 -8.22 -4.11
CA PRO A 340 -2.98 -8.57 -3.48
C PRO A 340 -3.82 -7.35 -3.09
N ALA A 341 -3.18 -6.30 -2.55
CA ALA A 341 -3.83 -5.05 -2.21
C ALA A 341 -4.32 -4.28 -3.45
N ALA A 342 -3.53 -4.27 -4.53
CA ALA A 342 -3.93 -3.68 -5.81
C ALA A 342 -5.15 -4.39 -6.41
N ILE A 343 -5.18 -5.72 -6.39
CA ILE A 343 -6.34 -6.50 -6.82
C ILE A 343 -7.55 -6.17 -5.95
N HIS A 344 -7.39 -6.16 -4.62
CA HIS A 344 -8.45 -5.82 -3.69
C HIS A 344 -9.05 -4.44 -3.99
N HIS A 345 -8.20 -3.42 -4.12
CA HIS A 345 -8.60 -2.05 -4.44
C HIS A 345 -9.33 -1.95 -5.79
N LEU A 346 -8.83 -2.61 -6.84
CA LEU A 346 -9.49 -2.63 -8.14
C LEU A 346 -10.83 -3.36 -8.10
N ARG A 347 -10.94 -4.45 -7.31
CA ARG A 347 -12.22 -5.12 -7.12
C ARG A 347 -13.21 -4.22 -6.38
N TRP A 348 -12.77 -3.51 -5.34
CA TRP A 348 -13.61 -2.53 -4.66
C TRP A 348 -14.08 -1.44 -5.61
N TYR A 349 -13.17 -0.88 -6.43
CA TYR A 349 -13.50 0.15 -7.43
C TYR A 349 -14.63 -0.29 -8.37
N PHE A 350 -14.54 -1.49 -8.94
CA PHE A 350 -15.56 -2.01 -9.86
C PHE A 350 -16.89 -2.29 -9.16
N LEU A 351 -16.83 -2.86 -7.96
CA LEU A 351 -18.03 -3.15 -7.19
C LEU A 351 -18.74 -1.87 -6.75
N ARG A 352 -17.98 -0.84 -6.36
CA ARG A 352 -18.45 0.50 -6.06
C ARG A 352 -19.19 1.10 -7.27
N LYS A 353 -18.60 1.00 -8.46
CA LYS A 353 -19.24 1.44 -9.72
C LYS A 353 -20.59 0.76 -9.94
N LYS A 354 -20.69 -0.56 -9.71
CA LYS A 354 -21.96 -1.29 -9.80
C LYS A 354 -22.97 -0.91 -8.72
N LEU A 355 -22.54 -0.64 -7.50
CA LEU A 355 -23.41 -0.18 -6.42
C LEU A 355 -23.99 1.21 -6.71
N ILE A 356 -23.17 2.12 -7.25
CA ILE A 356 -23.60 3.45 -7.69
C ILE A 356 -24.72 3.33 -8.73
N GLU A 357 -24.52 2.48 -9.74
CA GLU A 357 -25.52 2.23 -10.79
C GLU A 357 -26.81 1.59 -10.23
N ALA A 358 -26.67 0.59 -9.35
CA ALA A 358 -27.80 -0.16 -8.80
C ALA A 358 -28.68 0.66 -7.85
N GLU A 359 -28.08 1.50 -7.00
CA GLU A 359 -28.78 2.31 -5.99
C GLU A 359 -28.94 3.78 -6.42
N ASN A 360 -28.49 4.13 -7.64
CA ASN A 360 -28.54 5.48 -8.22
C ASN A 360 -27.94 6.56 -7.29
N ILE A 361 -26.79 6.25 -6.68
CA ILE A 361 -26.11 7.13 -5.74
C ILE A 361 -25.37 8.22 -6.51
N SER A 362 -25.55 9.47 -6.11
CA SER A 362 -24.81 10.58 -6.71
C SER A 362 -24.49 11.66 -5.67
N VAL A 363 -23.47 12.47 -5.99
CA VAL A 363 -23.07 13.64 -5.21
C VAL A 363 -23.17 14.88 -6.10
N SER A 364 -23.96 15.84 -5.67
CA SER A 364 -24.15 17.10 -6.41
C SER A 364 -23.02 18.11 -6.13
N ASP A 365 -22.86 19.11 -6.99
CA ASP A 365 -21.95 20.25 -6.72
C ASP A 365 -22.33 20.96 -5.40
N GLU A 366 -23.64 21.05 -5.10
CA GLU A 366 -24.14 21.70 -3.88
C GLU A 366 -23.73 20.94 -2.61
N GLU A 367 -23.79 19.61 -2.62
CA GLU A 367 -23.33 18.79 -1.49
C GLU A 367 -21.83 18.93 -1.28
N ALA A 368 -21.04 18.95 -2.35
CA ALA A 368 -19.60 19.20 -2.27
C ALA A 368 -19.32 20.59 -1.70
N PHE A 369 -20.03 21.63 -2.14
CA PHE A 369 -19.88 22.98 -1.59
C PHE A 369 -20.24 23.07 -0.11
N ARG A 370 -21.32 22.40 0.32
CA ARG A 370 -21.69 22.32 1.74
C ARG A 370 -20.61 21.65 2.55
N SER A 371 -20.01 20.56 2.04
CA SER A 371 -18.88 19.92 2.71
C SER A 371 -17.68 20.86 2.86
N ILE A 372 -17.39 21.68 1.83
CA ILE A 372 -16.34 22.72 1.93
C ILE A 372 -16.65 23.72 3.05
N ASP A 373 -17.92 24.11 3.20
CA ASP A 373 -18.34 25.07 4.21
C ASP A 373 -18.22 24.52 5.65
N THR A 374 -18.22 23.19 5.83
CA THR A 374 -18.02 22.56 7.15
C THR A 374 -16.56 22.57 7.62
N PHE A 375 -15.60 22.70 6.70
CA PHE A 375 -14.19 22.75 7.07
C PHE A 375 -13.83 24.13 7.66
N GLN A 376 -12.99 24.10 8.69
CA GLN A 376 -12.38 25.31 9.24
C GLN A 376 -11.28 25.79 8.29
N MET A 377 -11.62 26.73 7.42
CA MET A 377 -10.72 27.35 6.46
C MET A 377 -11.07 28.82 6.27
N ASP A 378 -10.08 29.64 5.93
CA ASP A 378 -10.30 31.05 5.63
C ASP A 378 -11.14 31.25 4.37
N GLU A 379 -11.79 32.41 4.27
CA GLU A 379 -12.74 32.73 3.21
C GLU A 379 -12.11 32.67 1.80
N LYS A 380 -10.84 33.05 1.68
CA LYS A 380 -10.12 33.07 0.41
C LYS A 380 -9.81 31.65 -0.07
N THR A 381 -9.36 30.77 0.83
CA THR A 381 -9.12 29.35 0.56
C THR A 381 -10.41 28.62 0.20
N ARG A 382 -11.51 28.91 0.90
CA ARG A 382 -12.84 28.36 0.60
C ARG A 382 -13.32 28.71 -0.81
N GLU A 383 -13.21 29.98 -1.20
CA GLU A 383 -13.55 30.45 -2.54
C GLU A 383 -12.69 29.81 -3.64
N GLN A 384 -11.41 29.58 -3.36
CA GLN A 384 -10.49 28.91 -4.27
C GLN A 384 -10.85 27.43 -4.44
N ALA A 385 -11.16 26.74 -3.33
CA ALA A 385 -11.58 25.35 -3.32
C ALA A 385 -12.88 25.13 -4.13
N LYS A 386 -13.84 26.05 -4.05
CA LYS A 386 -15.09 26.01 -4.84
C LYS A 386 -14.88 26.25 -6.34
N LYS A 387 -13.76 26.85 -6.75
CA LYS A 387 -13.43 27.12 -8.17
C LYS A 387 -12.55 26.03 -8.78
N ASP A 388 -11.81 25.28 -7.97
CA ASP A 388 -10.95 24.20 -8.42
C ASP A 388 -11.77 22.93 -8.72
N ARG A 389 -11.93 22.63 -10.01
CA ARG A 389 -12.65 21.44 -10.48
C ARG A 389 -11.99 20.13 -10.06
N ASN A 390 -10.66 20.08 -9.95
CA ASN A 390 -9.96 18.86 -9.54
C ASN A 390 -10.15 18.59 -8.04
N TYR A 391 -10.15 19.65 -7.24
CA TYR A 391 -10.48 19.54 -5.82
C TYR A 391 -11.93 19.11 -5.60
N LEU A 392 -12.88 19.71 -6.32
CA LEU A 392 -14.30 19.32 -6.23
C LEU A 392 -14.54 17.87 -6.64
N ASN A 393 -13.90 17.39 -7.71
CA ASN A 393 -14.08 16.00 -8.14
C ASN A 393 -13.56 15.01 -7.09
N ARG A 394 -12.38 15.26 -6.49
CA ARG A 394 -11.87 14.43 -5.40
C ARG A 394 -12.80 14.42 -4.19
N LEU A 395 -13.26 15.60 -3.76
CA LEU A 395 -14.20 15.69 -2.63
C LEU A 395 -15.52 14.98 -2.90
N LYS A 396 -16.02 15.04 -4.15
CA LYS A 396 -17.21 14.28 -4.54
C LYS A 396 -16.99 12.78 -4.50
N ASP A 397 -15.83 12.30 -4.94
CA ASP A 397 -15.48 10.88 -4.86
C ASP A 397 -15.43 10.42 -3.39
N ASP A 398 -14.84 11.22 -2.49
CA ASP A 398 -14.80 10.95 -1.04
C ASP A 398 -16.21 10.92 -0.42
N LEU A 399 -17.06 11.90 -0.76
CA LEU A 399 -18.45 11.96 -0.31
C LEU A 399 -19.28 10.79 -0.84
N LEU A 400 -19.01 10.36 -2.07
CA LEU A 400 -19.68 9.24 -2.71
C LEU A 400 -19.27 7.92 -2.04
N GLU A 401 -17.98 7.76 -1.71
CA GLU A 401 -17.49 6.63 -0.93
C GLU A 401 -18.14 6.58 0.45
N LYS A 402 -18.20 7.71 1.15
CA LYS A 402 -18.90 7.80 2.43
C LYS A 402 -20.37 7.39 2.32
N LYS A 403 -21.10 7.91 1.33
CA LYS A 403 -22.52 7.55 1.09
C LYS A 403 -22.71 6.06 0.84
N ILE A 404 -21.80 5.44 0.08
CA ILE A 404 -21.86 4.00 -0.21
C ILE A 404 -21.61 3.19 1.04
N LEU A 405 -20.58 3.53 1.83
CA LEU A 405 -20.30 2.85 3.07
C LEU A 405 -21.46 3.00 4.05
N ASP A 406 -22.01 4.20 4.22
CA ASP A 406 -23.16 4.45 5.10
C ASP A 406 -24.41 3.66 4.66
N MET A 407 -24.65 3.55 3.34
CA MET A 407 -25.70 2.70 2.79
C MET A 407 -25.45 1.23 3.09
N LEU A 408 -24.24 0.72 2.86
CA LEU A 408 -23.88 -0.68 3.13
C LEU A 408 -23.99 -1.00 4.63
N LYS A 409 -23.55 -0.08 5.51
CA LYS A 409 -23.71 -0.18 6.97
C LYS A 409 -25.18 -0.29 7.35
N SER A 410 -26.06 0.49 6.71
CA SER A 410 -27.51 0.46 6.98
C SER A 410 -28.16 -0.88 6.62
N TYR A 411 -27.55 -1.65 5.72
CA TYR A 411 -28.01 -2.98 5.32
C TYR A 411 -27.25 -4.11 6.01
N ALA A 412 -26.15 -3.82 6.71
CA ALA A 412 -25.33 -4.83 7.37
C ALA A 412 -25.93 -5.22 8.72
N GLU A 413 -25.83 -6.51 9.04
CA GLU A 413 -26.09 -7.04 10.37
C GLU A 413 -24.78 -6.95 11.17
N SER A 414 -24.70 -5.98 12.08
CA SER A 414 -23.53 -5.84 12.96
C SER A 414 -23.58 -6.85 14.09
N ILE A 415 -22.48 -7.58 14.28
CA ILE A 415 -22.28 -8.49 15.40
C ILE A 415 -21.21 -7.85 16.29
N GLU A 416 -21.60 -7.39 17.47
CA GLU A 416 -20.65 -6.78 18.40
C GLU A 416 -19.72 -7.84 18.98
N VAL A 417 -18.42 -7.59 18.86
CA VAL A 417 -17.37 -8.42 19.44
C VAL A 417 -16.50 -7.57 20.36
N PHE A 418 -16.16 -8.11 21.52
CA PHE A 418 -15.30 -7.45 22.51
C PHE A 418 -13.90 -8.04 22.39
N PRO A 419 -12.96 -7.35 21.71
CA PRO A 419 -11.58 -7.84 21.61
C PRO A 419 -10.95 -7.92 23.00
N MET A 420 -10.23 -9.00 23.30
CA MET A 420 -9.46 -9.10 24.55
C MET A 420 -8.36 -8.03 24.56
N GLU A 421 -8.23 -7.30 25.67
CA GLU A 421 -7.45 -6.06 25.87
C GLU A 421 -6.01 -6.07 25.33
N LYS A 422 -5.38 -7.25 25.13
CA LYS A 422 -3.98 -7.36 24.74
C LYS A 422 -3.65 -7.02 23.27
N SER A 423 -4.62 -7.00 22.35
CA SER A 423 -4.32 -6.80 20.91
C SER A 423 -4.57 -5.38 20.40
N VAL A 424 -5.06 -4.47 21.25
CA VAL A 424 -5.48 -3.12 20.81
C VAL A 424 -4.35 -2.09 20.97
N ILE A 425 -3.33 -2.38 21.79
CA ILE A 425 -2.22 -1.45 22.10
C ILE A 425 -1.04 -1.55 21.11
N GLU A 426 -1.04 -2.51 20.18
CA GLU A 426 -0.06 -2.46 19.09
C GLU A 426 -0.33 -1.22 18.23
N GLU A 427 0.50 -0.21 18.43
CA GLU A 427 0.69 0.91 17.51
C GLU A 427 0.84 0.35 16.09
N PRO A 428 0.39 1.09 15.06
CA PRO A 428 0.67 0.68 13.69
C PRO A 428 2.19 0.56 13.57
N SER A 429 2.67 -0.66 13.34
CA SER A 429 4.01 -0.89 12.82
C SER A 429 4.12 -0.05 11.54
N THR A 430 4.71 1.15 11.66
CA THR A 430 5.02 2.00 10.53
C THR A 430 5.95 1.20 9.63
N PRO A 431 5.71 1.20 8.30
CA PRO A 431 6.46 0.38 7.34
C PRO A 431 7.96 0.64 7.30
#